data_AF-A0A6L4YZA4-F1
#
_entry.id   AF-A0A6L4YZA4-F1
#
_cell.length_a   1.000
_cell.length_b   1.000
_cell.length_c   1.000
_cell.angle_alpha   90.00
_cell.angle_beta   90.00
_cell.angle_gamma   90.00
#
_symmetry.space_group_name_H-M   'P 1'
#
loop_
_entity.id
_entity.type
_entity.pdbx_description
1 polymer ?
#
loop_
_entity_poly.entity_id
_entity_poly.type
_entity_poly.pdbx_seq_one_letter_code
_entity_poly.pdbx_strand_id
1 'polypeptide(L)'
;METPENNPTPVITVGDWMITLLIRAIPLVNIVMLFVWAFGSGNNPNKSNWAKAVLIWLAIGSVLAIIIFVIFGAAFMGLLESGPDFIDSPRY
;
A
#
# COMPACT_ATOMS: atom_id res chain seq x y z
N MET A 1 35.03 -31.19 -6.86
CA MET A 1 33.75 -30.61 -6.41
C MET A 1 33.75 -29.17 -6.87
N GLU A 2 32.97 -28.85 -7.89
CA GLU A 2 32.73 -27.45 -8.26
C GLU A 2 31.81 -26.88 -7.18
N THR A 3 32.30 -25.92 -6.41
CA THR A 3 31.45 -25.21 -5.44
C THR A 3 30.38 -24.47 -6.23
N PRO A 4 29.09 -24.56 -5.87
CA PRO A 4 28.08 -23.76 -6.53
C PRO A 4 28.52 -22.30 -6.43
N GLU A 5 28.63 -21.63 -7.58
CA GLU A 5 29.00 -20.22 -7.69
C GLU A 5 28.00 -19.42 -6.83
N ASN A 6 28.40 -19.11 -5.61
CA ASN A 6 27.64 -18.25 -4.71
C ASN A 6 27.84 -16.83 -5.23
N ASN A 7 27.13 -16.47 -6.31
CA ASN A 7 27.09 -15.11 -6.79
C ASN A 7 26.21 -14.33 -5.80
N PRO A 8 26.80 -13.52 -4.90
CA PRO A 8 26.03 -12.83 -3.88
C PRO A 8 25.03 -11.90 -4.60
N THR A 9 23.75 -12.00 -4.24
CA THR A 9 22.74 -11.09 -4.77
C THR A 9 23.20 -9.65 -4.54
N PRO A 10 23.25 -8.79 -5.57
CA PRO A 10 23.77 -7.44 -5.43
C PRO A 10 23.07 -6.71 -4.29
N VAL A 11 23.82 -6.00 -3.44
CA VAL A 11 23.21 -5.17 -2.40
C VAL A 11 22.58 -3.95 -3.07
N ILE A 12 21.34 -3.62 -2.70
CA ILE A 12 20.66 -2.43 -3.20
C ILE A 12 21.29 -1.21 -2.55
N THR A 13 21.77 -0.27 -3.36
CA THR A 13 22.47 0.92 -2.85
C THR A 13 21.49 1.94 -2.28
N VAL A 14 21.98 2.91 -1.51
CA VAL A 14 21.17 4.05 -1.04
C VAL A 14 20.59 4.82 -2.23
N GLY A 15 21.35 5.00 -3.32
CA GLY A 15 20.88 5.68 -4.53
C GLY A 15 19.67 4.98 -5.17
N ASP A 16 19.70 3.65 -5.23
CA ASP A 16 18.56 2.86 -5.75
C ASP A 16 17.31 3.02 -4.87
N TRP A 17 17.48 3.10 -3.55
CA TRP A 17 16.39 3.38 -2.63
C TRP A 17 15.85 4.80 -2.79
N MET A 18 16.70 5.79 -3.03
CA MET A 18 16.26 7.17 -3.29
C MET A 18 15.37 7.26 -4.54
N ILE A 19 15.75 6.60 -5.64
CA ILE A 19 14.93 6.53 -6.86
C ILE A 19 13.60 5.80 -6.57
N THR A 20 13.67 4.70 -5.81
CA THR A 20 12.48 3.93 -5.42
C THR A 20 11.51 4.82 -4.63
N LEU A 21 11.99 5.60 -3.66
CA LEU A 21 11.18 6.51 -2.86
C LEU A 21 10.61 7.67 -3.68
N LEU A 22 11.37 8.21 -4.63
CA LEU A 22 10.89 9.25 -5.55
C LEU A 22 9.70 8.76 -6.39
N ILE A 23 9.80 7.53 -6.93
CA ILE A 23 8.71 6.89 -7.68
C ILE A 23 7.48 6.68 -6.79
N ARG A 24 7.68 6.28 -5.51
CA ARG A 24 6.58 6.09 -4.55
C ARG A 24 5.79 7.37 -4.27
N ALA A 25 6.39 8.55 -4.44
CA ALA A 25 5.73 9.82 -4.20
C ALA A 25 4.58 10.09 -5.19
N ILE A 26 4.58 9.41 -6.36
CA ILE A 26 3.52 9.51 -7.35
C ILE A 26 2.52 8.36 -7.13
N PRO A 27 1.28 8.61 -6.66
CA PRO A 27 0.39 7.56 -6.16
C PRO A 27 0.05 6.47 -7.17
N LEU A 28 -0.30 6.84 -8.41
CA LEU A 28 -0.67 5.87 -9.45
C LEU A 28 0.53 5.06 -9.94
N VAL A 29 1.67 5.73 -10.15
CA VAL A 29 2.89 5.09 -10.62
C VAL A 29 3.45 4.14 -9.55
N ASN A 30 3.35 4.49 -8.26
CA ASN A 30 3.75 3.65 -7.14
C ASN A 30 3.06 2.28 -7.17
N ILE A 31 1.73 2.26 -7.36
CA ILE A 31 0.95 1.01 -7.42
C ILE A 31 1.47 0.14 -8.57
N VAL A 32 1.58 0.69 -9.79
CA VAL A 32 2.07 -0.06 -10.96
C VAL A 32 3.48 -0.58 -10.75
N MET A 33 4.38 0.27 -10.22
CA MET A 33 5.78 -0.10 -10.00
C MET A 33 5.95 -1.17 -8.92
N LEU A 34 5.07 -1.24 -7.93
CA LEU A 34 5.06 -2.35 -6.97
C LEU A 34 4.80 -3.70 -7.67
N PHE A 35 3.86 -3.77 -8.61
CA PHE A 35 3.63 -4.99 -9.39
C PHE A 35 4.82 -5.33 -10.30
N VAL A 36 5.39 -4.33 -10.98
CA VAL A 36 6.57 -4.50 -11.83
C VAL A 36 7.76 -5.03 -11.02
N TRP A 37 8.01 -4.48 -9.84
CA TRP A 37 9.12 -4.95 -8.99
C TRP A 37 8.83 -6.28 -8.30
N ALA A 38 7.58 -6.55 -7.92
CA ALA A 38 7.19 -7.79 -7.26
C ALA A 38 7.22 -9.00 -8.22
N PHE A 39 6.80 -8.83 -9.47
CA PHE A 39 6.59 -9.94 -10.40
C PHE A 39 7.47 -9.88 -11.66
N GLY A 40 8.24 -8.81 -11.87
CA GLY A 40 9.14 -8.69 -13.01
C GLY A 40 10.36 -9.61 -12.91
N SER A 41 10.73 -10.23 -14.03
CA SER A 41 11.95 -11.01 -14.18
C SER A 41 13.17 -10.09 -14.31
N GLY A 42 14.22 -10.31 -13.51
CA GLY A 42 15.48 -9.56 -13.59
C GLY A 42 15.65 -8.43 -12.57
N ASN A 43 14.67 -8.24 -11.67
CA ASN A 43 14.82 -7.27 -10.59
C ASN A 43 15.60 -7.88 -9.40
N ASN A 44 16.26 -7.04 -8.62
CA ASN A 44 16.96 -7.49 -7.42
C ASN A 44 16.00 -8.25 -6.47
N PRO A 45 16.34 -9.45 -5.99
CA PRO A 45 15.43 -10.24 -5.14
C PRO A 45 15.04 -9.52 -3.86
N ASN A 46 15.91 -8.71 -3.28
CA ASN A 46 15.58 -7.89 -2.10
C ASN A 46 14.51 -6.84 -2.42
N LYS A 47 14.56 -6.23 -3.60
CA LYS A 47 13.58 -5.24 -4.06
C LYS A 47 12.23 -5.90 -4.38
N SER A 48 12.28 -7.08 -5.00
CA SER A 48 11.09 -7.88 -5.29
C SER A 48 10.37 -8.32 -4.01
N ASN A 49 11.12 -8.81 -3.01
CA ASN A 49 10.55 -9.22 -1.73
C ASN A 49 9.95 -8.03 -0.96
N TRP A 50 10.61 -6.88 -0.96
CA TRP A 50 10.05 -5.66 -0.40
C TRP A 50 8.74 -5.26 -1.09
N ALA A 51 8.69 -5.27 -2.42
CA ALA A 51 7.48 -4.92 -3.16
C ALA A 51 6.32 -5.89 -2.88
N LYS A 52 6.60 -7.20 -2.80
CA LYS A 52 5.61 -8.21 -2.39
C LYS A 52 5.09 -7.96 -0.98
N ALA A 53 5.97 -7.65 -0.03
CA ALA A 53 5.57 -7.35 1.34
C ALA A 53 4.64 -6.13 1.40
N VAL A 54 4.94 -5.07 0.65
CA VAL A 54 4.08 -3.88 0.56
C VAL A 54 2.70 -4.23 -0.02
N LEU A 55 2.64 -5.03 -1.08
CA LEU A 55 1.36 -5.48 -1.67
C LEU A 55 0.53 -6.30 -0.67
N ILE A 56 1.17 -7.19 0.10
CA ILE A 56 0.50 -7.98 1.14
C ILE A 56 -0.05 -7.05 2.24
N TRP A 57 0.72 -6.05 2.68
CA TRP A 57 0.25 -5.07 3.65
C TRP A 57 -0.91 -4.22 3.14
N LEU A 58 -0.90 -3.84 1.86
CA LEU A 58 -2.02 -3.16 1.24
C LEU A 58 -3.28 -4.04 1.23
N ALA A 59 -3.14 -5.33 0.93
CA ALA A 59 -4.26 -6.28 0.97
C ALA A 59 -4.80 -6.45 2.40
N ILE A 60 -3.92 -6.67 3.38
CA ILE A 60 -4.30 -6.78 4.80
C ILE A 60 -4.99 -5.50 5.27
N GLY A 61 -4.39 -4.33 5.01
CA GLY A 61 -4.94 -3.04 5.39
C GLY A 61 -6.31 -2.79 4.77
N SER A 62 -6.50 -3.18 3.51
CA SER A 62 -7.79 -3.06 2.82
C SER A 62 -8.86 -3.94 3.47
N VAL A 63 -8.53 -5.18 3.80
CA VAL A 63 -9.47 -6.09 4.50
C VAL A 63 -9.83 -5.55 5.88
N LEU A 64 -8.85 -5.09 6.67
CA LEU A 64 -9.09 -4.50 7.98
C LEU A 64 -9.95 -3.22 7.88
N ALA A 65 -9.69 -2.36 6.89
CA ALA A 65 -10.49 -1.16 6.65
C ALA A 65 -11.95 -1.50 6.33
N ILE A 66 -12.19 -2.53 5.51
CA ILE A 66 -13.55 -3.01 5.20
C ILE A 66 -14.24 -3.52 6.47
N ILE A 67 -13.56 -4.31 7.30
CA ILE A 67 -14.14 -4.84 8.54
C ILE A 67 -14.54 -3.69 9.47
N ILE A 68 -13.64 -2.73 9.69
CA ILE A 68 -13.91 -1.54 10.51
C ILE A 68 -15.08 -0.75 9.92
N PHE A 69 -15.11 -0.54 8.61
CA PHE A 69 -16.19 0.16 7.94
C PHE A 69 -17.54 -0.55 8.09
N VAL A 70 -17.59 -1.88 8.02
CA VAL A 70 -18.85 -2.63 8.23
C VAL A 70 -19.32 -2.53 9.69
N ILE A 71 -18.41 -2.64 10.66
CA ILE A 71 -18.75 -2.59 12.09
C ILE A 71 -19.22 -1.19 12.50
N PHE A 72 -18.52 -0.15 12.05
CA PHE A 72 -18.74 1.23 12.53
C PHE A 72 -19.46 2.12 11.52
N GLY A 73 -19.54 1.74 10.25
CA GLY A 73 -20.09 2.60 9.19
C GLY A 73 -21.58 2.85 9.35
N ALA A 74 -22.36 1.87 9.79
CA ALA A 74 -23.78 2.06 10.08
C ALA A 74 -24.01 3.02 11.27
N ALA A 75 -23.20 2.89 12.32
CA ALA A 75 -23.24 3.79 13.47
C ALA A 75 -22.84 5.22 13.09
N PHE A 76 -21.83 5.38 12.21
CA PHE A 76 -21.44 6.68 11.67
C PHE A 76 -22.54 7.30 10.80
N MET A 77 -23.19 6.54 9.92
CA MET A 77 -24.32 7.07 9.12
C MET A 77 -25.50 7.48 9.99
N GLY A 78 -25.86 6.69 11.00
CA GLY A 78 -26.92 7.08 11.95
C GLY A 78 -26.59 8.37 12.72
N LEU A 79 -25.32 8.59 13.07
CA LEU A 79 -24.88 9.83 13.70
C LEU A 79 -25.03 11.04 12.76
N LEU A 80 -24.71 10.88 11.48
CA LEU A 80 -24.85 11.93 10.46
C LEU A 80 -26.33 12.31 10.24
N GLU A 81 -27.24 11.34 10.28
CA GLU A 81 -28.68 11.56 10.14
C GLU A 81 -29.29 12.23 11.37
N SER A 82 -28.79 11.91 12.58
CA SER A 82 -29.20 12.58 13.83
C SER A 82 -28.54 13.95 14.06
N GLY A 83 -27.84 14.48 13.06
CA GLY A 83 -27.23 15.80 13.12
C GLY A 83 -28.29 16.89 13.35
N PRO A 84 -27.99 17.97 14.09
CA PRO A 84 -28.96 19.03 14.36
C PRO A 84 -29.53 19.62 13.06
N ASP A 85 -30.87 19.71 12.99
CA ASP A 85 -31.71 20.11 11.83
C ASP A 85 -31.55 21.59 11.40
N PHE A 86 -30.33 22.14 11.39
CA PHE A 86 -30.05 23.51 10.95
C PHE A 86 -30.35 23.74 9.46
N ILE A 87 -30.56 22.66 8.69
CA ILE A 87 -30.90 22.69 7.26
C ILE A 87 -32.42 22.67 7.04
N ASP A 88 -33.14 21.76 7.71
CA ASP A 88 -34.57 21.53 7.46
C ASP A 88 -35.51 22.37 8.35
N SER A 89 -35.03 22.82 9.50
CA SER A 89 -35.77 23.76 10.34
C SER A 89 -34.86 24.90 10.78
N PRO A 90 -34.65 25.93 9.94
CA PRO A 90 -34.10 27.17 10.42
C PRO A 90 -35.08 27.66 11.48
N ARG A 91 -34.70 27.62 12.77
CA ARG A 91 -35.44 28.36 13.81
C ARG A 91 -35.10 29.84 13.68
N TYR A 92 -35.50 30.38 12.53
CA TYR A 92 -36.07 31.68 12.16
C TYR A 92 -36.75 31.50 10.81
#